data_AF-A0A6B2G3I8-F1
#
_entry.id   AF-A0A6B2G3I8-F1
#
_cell.length_a   1.000
_cell.length_b   1.000
_cell.length_c   1.000
_cell.angle_alpha   90.00
_cell.angle_beta   90.00
_cell.angle_gamma   90.00
#
_symmetry.space_group_name_H-M   'P 1'
#
loop_
_entity.id
_entity.type
_entity.pdbx_description
1 polymer ?
#
loop_
_entity_poly.entity_id
_entity_poly.type
_entity_poly.pdbx_seq_one_letter_code
_entity_poly.pdbx_strand_id
1 'polypeptide(L)'
;EINRNTCFICGLNRSDFDNKETSFKSHCNDNHNVWSYLYFIVHLKIQETTDFTGPESYVYNMIKKRDIGWFPRLRCVSLSENESEQDNDICSLKKSLEETNLSIKALLDQVNFLKVQAMSHRNKALTPDRTSRTFKTPQKRPVGSFD
;
A
#
# COMPACT_ATOMS: atom_id res chain seq x y z
N GLU A 1 -38.27 -28.53 -8.93
CA GLU A 1 -37.49 -27.69 -9.86
C GLU A 1 -36.36 -27.01 -9.10
N ILE A 2 -35.19 -26.83 -9.72
CA ILE A 2 -34.14 -25.96 -9.17
C ILE A 2 -34.55 -24.52 -9.51
N ASN A 3 -34.72 -23.66 -8.50
CA ASN A 3 -35.05 -22.26 -8.73
C ASN A 3 -33.89 -21.55 -9.43
N ARG A 4 -34.11 -21.12 -10.68
CA ARG A 4 -33.08 -20.44 -11.50
C ARG A 4 -32.66 -19.08 -10.96
N ASN A 5 -33.39 -18.54 -9.99
CA ASN A 5 -33.13 -17.23 -9.39
C ASN A 5 -32.57 -17.33 -7.97
N THR A 6 -32.35 -18.52 -7.42
CA THR A 6 -31.81 -18.67 -6.06
C THR A 6 -30.64 -19.63 -6.07
N CYS A 7 -29.52 -19.22 -5.47
CA CYS A 7 -28.34 -20.07 -5.36
C CYS A 7 -28.64 -21.27 -4.46
N PHE A 8 -28.37 -22.49 -4.96
CA PHE A 8 -28.65 -23.74 -4.23
C PHE A 8 -27.85 -23.88 -2.94
N ILE A 9 -26.62 -23.36 -2.91
CA ILE A 9 -25.70 -23.52 -1.78
C ILE A 9 -26.01 -22.53 -0.66
N CYS A 10 -26.12 -21.24 -0.98
CA CYS A 10 -26.25 -20.19 0.04
C CYS A 10 -27.63 -19.57 0.18
N GLY A 11 -28.54 -19.80 -0.77
CA GLY A 11 -29.89 -19.23 -0.74
C GLY A 11 -30.00 -17.76 -1.17
N LEU A 12 -28.91 -17.12 -1.61
CA LEU A 12 -28.97 -15.76 -2.17
C LEU A 12 -29.77 -15.72 -3.46
N ASN A 13 -30.52 -14.64 -3.65
CA ASN A 13 -31.31 -14.40 -4.84
C ASN A 13 -30.45 -13.78 -5.94
N ARG A 14 -30.85 -13.98 -7.18
CA ARG A 14 -30.22 -13.36 -8.35
C ARG A 14 -30.16 -11.85 -8.26
N SER A 15 -31.21 -11.24 -7.68
CA SER A 15 -31.29 -9.79 -7.45
C SER A 15 -30.20 -9.26 -6.52
N ASP A 16 -29.64 -10.09 -5.63
CA ASP A 16 -28.61 -9.67 -4.67
C ASP A 16 -27.26 -9.36 -5.35
N PHE A 17 -27.13 -9.74 -6.63
CA PHE A 17 -25.96 -9.51 -7.48
C PHE A 17 -26.19 -8.40 -8.51
N ASP A 18 -27.36 -7.76 -8.52
CA ASP A 18 -27.62 -6.64 -9.41
C ASP A 18 -26.73 -5.45 -9.02
N ASN A 19 -26.11 -4.80 -10.00
CA ASN A 19 -25.16 -3.70 -9.82
C ASN A 19 -23.90 -4.06 -9.01
N LYS A 20 -23.57 -5.35 -8.89
CA LYS A 20 -22.30 -5.83 -8.31
C LYS A 20 -21.33 -6.26 -9.41
N GLU A 21 -20.05 -6.29 -9.08
CA GLU A 21 -19.00 -6.70 -10.02
C GLU A 21 -19.13 -8.18 -10.42
N THR A 22 -19.57 -9.03 -9.48
CA THR A 22 -19.77 -10.46 -9.72
C THR A 22 -21.21 -10.76 -10.14
N SER A 23 -21.39 -11.43 -11.29
CA SER A 23 -22.71 -11.87 -11.75
C SER A 23 -23.21 -13.11 -11.00
N PHE A 24 -24.55 -13.26 -10.87
CA PHE A 24 -25.17 -14.44 -10.26
C PHE A 24 -24.77 -15.77 -10.95
N LYS A 25 -24.51 -15.75 -12.27
CA LYS A 25 -24.09 -16.95 -13.00
C LYS A 25 -22.67 -17.37 -12.62
N SER A 26 -21.73 -16.43 -12.55
CA SER A 26 -20.36 -16.71 -12.09
C SER A 26 -20.35 -17.11 -10.61
N HIS A 27 -21.19 -16.49 -9.78
CA HIS A 27 -21.39 -16.91 -8.41
C HIS A 27 -21.77 -18.40 -8.31
N CYS A 28 -22.79 -18.84 -9.06
CA CYS A 28 -23.23 -20.25 -9.04
C CYS A 28 -22.21 -21.22 -9.67
N ASN A 29 -21.46 -20.79 -10.67
CA ASN A 29 -20.56 -21.67 -11.44
C ASN A 29 -19.17 -21.80 -10.84
N ASP A 30 -18.63 -20.71 -10.28
CA ASP A 30 -17.22 -20.62 -9.89
C ASP A 30 -17.08 -20.64 -8.37
N ASN A 31 -17.95 -19.95 -7.64
CA ASN A 31 -17.88 -19.85 -6.19
C ASN A 31 -18.71 -20.94 -5.50
N HIS A 32 -19.97 -21.07 -5.91
CA HIS A 32 -20.98 -21.98 -5.32
C HIS A 32 -21.36 -23.12 -6.27
N ASN A 33 -20.34 -23.69 -6.94
CA ASN A 33 -20.52 -24.84 -7.80
C ASN A 33 -20.99 -26.07 -7.01
N VAL A 34 -22.21 -26.54 -7.29
CA VAL A 34 -22.82 -27.66 -6.55
C VAL A 34 -21.97 -28.93 -6.61
N TRP A 35 -21.34 -29.19 -7.75
CA TRP A 35 -20.53 -30.39 -7.95
C TRP A 35 -19.26 -30.37 -7.12
N SER A 36 -18.65 -29.20 -6.90
CA SER A 36 -17.48 -29.07 -6.01
C SER A 36 -17.82 -29.45 -4.57
N TYR A 37 -19.01 -29.08 -4.07
CA TYR A 37 -19.46 -29.49 -2.73
C TYR A 37 -19.72 -30.99 -2.65
N LEU A 38 -20.35 -31.58 -3.68
CA LEU A 38 -20.57 -33.02 -3.73
C LEU A 38 -19.26 -33.79 -3.75
N TYR A 39 -18.32 -33.35 -4.61
CA TYR A 39 -16.98 -33.92 -4.70
C TYR A 39 -16.28 -33.86 -3.34
N PHE A 40 -16.32 -32.71 -2.66
CA PHE A 40 -15.71 -32.54 -1.34
C PHE A 40 -16.31 -33.48 -0.28
N ILE A 41 -17.64 -33.68 -0.28
CA ILE A 41 -18.28 -34.64 0.64
C ILE A 41 -17.83 -36.08 0.35
N VAL A 42 -17.70 -36.46 -0.93
CA VAL A 42 -17.21 -37.79 -1.31
C VAL A 42 -15.74 -37.93 -0.92
N HIS A 43 -14.92 -36.92 -1.18
CA HIS A 43 -13.50 -36.85 -0.80
C HIS A 43 -13.29 -37.10 0.70
N LEU A 44 -14.06 -36.42 1.56
CA LEU A 44 -14.02 -36.64 3.01
C LEU A 44 -14.47 -38.04 3.46
N LYS A 45 -15.21 -38.79 2.63
CA LYS A 45 -15.64 -40.16 2.95
C LYS A 45 -14.63 -41.23 2.56
N ILE A 46 -13.79 -40.94 1.58
CA ILE A 46 -12.83 -41.91 1.03
C ILE A 46 -11.41 -41.72 1.59
N GLN A 47 -11.09 -40.54 2.10
CA GLN A 47 -9.79 -40.21 2.64
C GLN A 47 -9.66 -40.60 4.12
N GLU A 48 -8.45 -40.98 4.53
CA GLU A 48 -8.12 -41.31 5.90
C GLU A 48 -8.17 -40.07 6.80
N THR A 49 -8.77 -40.22 7.99
CA THR A 49 -8.99 -39.09 8.90
C THR A 49 -7.71 -38.42 9.42
N THR A 50 -6.58 -39.13 9.39
CA THR A 50 -5.26 -38.60 9.77
C THR A 50 -4.71 -37.58 8.78
N ASP A 51 -5.22 -37.61 7.55
CA ASP A 51 -4.73 -36.78 6.44
C ASP A 51 -5.57 -35.51 6.28
N PHE A 52 -6.58 -35.31 7.14
CA PHE A 52 -7.41 -34.13 7.09
C PHE A 52 -6.66 -32.89 7.56
N THR A 53 -6.77 -31.83 6.78
CA THR A 53 -6.47 -30.47 7.22
C THR A 53 -7.46 -30.02 8.31
N GLY A 54 -7.16 -28.90 8.98
CA GLY A 54 -8.03 -28.33 10.01
C GLY A 54 -9.48 -28.10 9.54
N PRO A 55 -9.71 -27.42 8.39
CA PRO A 55 -11.06 -27.22 7.85
C PRO A 55 -11.77 -28.52 7.45
N GLU A 56 -11.05 -29.47 6.87
CA GLU A 56 -11.60 -30.79 6.52
C GLU A 56 -12.09 -31.54 7.75
N SER A 57 -11.27 -31.56 8.81
CA SER A 57 -11.64 -32.15 10.11
C SER A 57 -12.88 -31.50 10.70
N TYR A 58 -12.99 -30.17 10.61
CA TYR A 58 -14.16 -29.43 11.07
C TYR A 58 -15.42 -29.85 10.28
N VAL A 59 -15.37 -29.84 8.95
CA VAL A 59 -16.52 -30.19 8.12
C VAL A 59 -16.89 -31.66 8.29
N TYR A 60 -15.92 -32.56 8.36
CA TYR A 60 -16.16 -33.98 8.62
C TYR A 60 -16.91 -34.21 9.94
N ASN A 61 -16.51 -33.52 11.01
CA ASN A 61 -17.19 -33.58 12.30
C ASN A 61 -18.62 -33.04 12.23
N MET A 62 -18.87 -31.96 11.49
CA MET A 62 -20.21 -31.44 11.26
C MET A 62 -21.09 -32.43 10.50
N ILE A 63 -20.57 -33.05 9.43
CA ILE A 63 -21.28 -34.10 8.68
C ILE A 63 -21.61 -35.29 9.58
N LYS A 64 -20.67 -35.75 10.41
CA LYS A 64 -20.89 -36.86 11.37
C LYS A 64 -22.00 -36.53 12.38
N LYS A 65 -22.07 -35.28 12.84
CA LYS A 65 -23.13 -34.77 13.72
C LYS A 65 -24.45 -34.48 13.01
N ARG A 66 -24.51 -34.65 11.68
CA ARG A 66 -25.62 -34.22 10.81
C ARG A 66 -25.94 -32.73 10.93
N ASP A 67 -24.92 -31.93 11.26
CA ASP A 67 -25.02 -30.48 11.32
C ASP A 67 -24.68 -29.89 9.94
N ILE A 68 -25.61 -29.09 9.40
CA ILE A 68 -25.47 -28.41 8.11
C ILE A 68 -24.96 -26.97 8.27
N GLY A 69 -24.55 -26.56 9.47
CA GLY A 69 -24.05 -25.22 9.79
C GLY A 69 -22.73 -24.86 9.08
N TRP A 70 -22.04 -25.84 8.49
CA TRP A 70 -20.83 -25.59 7.70
C TRP A 70 -21.11 -25.04 6.29
N PHE A 71 -22.34 -25.19 5.77
CA PHE A 71 -22.74 -24.56 4.51
C PHE A 71 -22.87 -23.03 4.70
N PRO A 72 -22.43 -22.20 3.74
CA PRO A 72 -22.66 -20.77 3.81
C PRO A 72 -24.17 -20.49 3.72
N ARG A 73 -24.69 -19.60 4.57
CA ARG A 73 -26.10 -19.17 4.56
C ARG A 73 -26.17 -17.68 4.32
N LEU A 74 -26.89 -17.28 3.27
CA LEU A 74 -27.12 -15.89 2.87
C LEU A 74 -25.83 -15.05 2.80
N ARG A 75 -24.71 -15.68 2.43
CA ARG A 75 -23.39 -15.05 2.37
C ARG A 75 -22.56 -15.63 1.25
N CYS A 76 -21.66 -14.82 0.71
CA CYS A 76 -20.58 -15.24 -0.19
C CYS A 76 -19.45 -14.20 -0.19
N VAL A 77 -18.27 -14.61 -0.64
CA VAL A 77 -17.06 -13.76 -0.62
C VAL A 77 -17.22 -12.53 -1.52
N SER A 78 -17.89 -12.66 -2.67
CA SER A 78 -18.11 -11.54 -3.59
C SER A 78 -19.07 -10.47 -3.07
N LEU A 79 -19.82 -10.77 -2.00
CA LEU A 79 -20.75 -9.84 -1.35
C LEU A 79 -20.35 -9.48 0.08
N SER A 80 -19.30 -10.10 0.64
CA SER A 80 -18.76 -9.65 1.92
C SER A 80 -18.12 -8.29 1.70
N GLU A 81 -18.75 -7.26 2.26
CA GLU A 81 -18.25 -5.89 2.32
C GLU A 81 -16.93 -5.88 3.09
N ASN A 82 -15.82 -6.17 2.40
CA ASN A 82 -14.46 -5.93 2.88
C ASN A 82 -14.07 -4.46 2.73
N GLU A 83 -15.03 -3.58 2.48
CA GLU A 83 -14.82 -2.14 2.37
C GLU A 83 -14.25 -1.58 3.69
N SER A 84 -14.68 -2.08 4.85
CA SER A 84 -14.23 -1.49 6.12
C SER A 84 -12.79 -1.82 6.54
N GLU A 85 -12.21 -2.95 6.16
CA GLU A 85 -10.84 -3.30 6.59
C GLU A 85 -9.79 -2.91 5.55
N GLN A 86 -10.04 -3.16 4.26
CA GLN A 86 -9.09 -2.80 3.21
C GLN A 86 -9.00 -1.27 3.01
N ASP A 87 -10.10 -0.53 3.16
CA ASP A 87 -10.04 0.93 3.03
C ASP A 87 -9.29 1.58 4.20
N ASN A 88 -9.35 0.98 5.40
CA ASN A 88 -8.60 1.45 6.56
C ASN A 88 -7.09 1.30 6.35
N ASP A 89 -6.65 0.16 5.83
CA ASP A 89 -5.23 -0.08 5.55
C ASP A 89 -4.72 0.86 4.45
N ILE A 90 -5.47 1.01 3.35
CA ILE A 90 -5.12 1.92 2.25
C ILE A 90 -5.06 3.37 2.74
N CYS A 91 -6.00 3.80 3.57
CA CYS A 91 -6.02 5.14 4.15
C CYS A 91 -4.81 5.37 5.08
N SER A 92 -4.47 4.40 5.92
CA SER A 92 -3.30 4.46 6.82
C SER A 92 -1.98 4.55 6.04
N LEU A 93 -1.84 3.78 4.96
CA LEU A 93 -0.66 3.78 4.09
C LEU A 93 -0.51 5.10 3.35
N LYS A 94 -1.61 5.66 2.81
CA LYS A 94 -1.61 6.99 2.18
C LYS A 94 -1.13 8.07 3.13
N LYS A 95 -1.60 8.05 4.38
CA LYS A 95 -1.19 9.01 5.41
C LYS A 95 0.32 8.92 5.72
N SER A 96 0.84 7.71 5.90
CA SER A 96 2.27 7.48 6.13
C SER A 96 3.14 7.95 4.94
N LEU A 97 2.68 7.74 3.71
CA LEU A 97 3.35 8.24 2.51
C LEU A 97 3.39 9.77 2.46
N GLU A 98 2.34 10.45 2.92
CA GLU A 98 2.31 11.91 2.96
C GLU A 98 3.25 12.49 4.02
N GLU A 99 3.26 11.90 5.22
CA GLU A 99 4.18 12.27 6.31
C GLU A 99 5.66 12.10 5.92
N THR A 100 5.99 10.99 5.24
CA THR A 100 7.34 10.74 4.75
C THR A 100 7.74 11.72 3.64
N ASN A 101 6.84 12.06 2.71
CA ASN A 101 7.09 13.08 1.69
C ASN A 101 7.32 14.48 2.27
N LEU A 102 6.56 14.86 3.29
CA LEU A 102 6.78 16.12 4.00
C LEU A 102 8.15 16.14 4.68
N SER A 103 8.53 15.04 5.32
CA SER A 103 9.85 14.89 5.94
C SER A 103 10.98 14.98 4.91
N ILE A 104 10.83 14.34 3.75
CA ILE A 104 11.79 14.43 2.64
C ILE A 104 11.94 15.88 2.17
N LYS A 105 10.84 16.60 1.96
CA LYS A 105 10.88 18.01 1.57
C LYS A 105 11.62 18.87 2.60
N ALA A 106 11.32 18.71 3.88
CA ALA A 106 11.97 19.45 4.95
C ALA A 106 13.49 19.17 5.01
N LEU A 107 13.90 17.92 4.83
CA LEU A 107 15.32 17.55 4.77
C LEU A 107 16.01 18.13 3.53
N LEU A 108 15.36 18.13 2.37
CA LEU A 108 15.89 18.76 1.16
C LEU A 108 16.13 20.26 1.35
N ASP A 109 15.19 20.96 2.00
CA ASP A 109 15.34 22.37 2.32
C ASP A 109 16.51 22.62 3.27
N GLN A 110 16.68 21.77 4.29
CA GLN A 110 17.84 21.83 5.19
C GLN A 110 19.16 21.61 4.45
N VAL A 111 19.23 20.61 3.57
CA VAL A 111 20.43 20.34 2.76
C VAL A 111 20.76 21.53 1.85
N ASN A 112 19.75 22.12 1.22
CA ASN A 112 19.92 23.31 0.38
C ASN A 112 20.42 24.51 1.19
N PHE A 113 19.86 24.74 2.37
CA PHE A 113 20.31 25.79 3.28
C PHE A 113 21.78 25.60 3.69
N LEU A 114 22.15 24.40 4.13
CA LEU A 114 23.52 24.07 4.52
C LEU A 114 24.50 24.24 3.34
N LYS A 115 24.09 23.87 2.13
CA LYS A 115 24.89 24.08 0.91
C LYS A 115 25.16 25.56 0.64
N VAL A 116 24.14 26.41 0.75
CA VAL A 116 24.27 27.87 0.58
C VAL A 116 25.19 28.46 1.65
N GLN A 117 25.04 28.02 2.90
CA GLN A 117 25.88 28.46 4.00
C GLN A 117 27.36 28.09 3.77
N ALA A 118 27.64 26.83 3.41
CA ALA A 118 29.00 26.35 3.13
C ALA A 118 29.66 27.09 1.95
N MET A 119 28.91 27.39 0.89
CA MET A 119 29.38 28.19 -0.24
C MET A 119 29.71 29.64 0.16
N SER A 120 28.89 30.25 1.03
CA SER A 120 29.13 31.58 1.56
C SER A 120 30.40 31.65 2.43
N HIS A 121 30.62 30.65 3.30
CA HIS A 121 31.85 30.55 4.09
C HIS A 121 33.09 30.39 3.20
N ARG A 122 33.01 29.58 2.13
CA ARG A 122 34.09 29.41 1.15
C ARG A 122 34.45 30.71 0.44
N ASN A 123 33.46 31.51 0.04
CA ASN A 123 33.70 32.80 -0.63
C ASN A 123 34.35 33.84 0.30
N LYS A 124 34.01 33.83 1.60
CA LYS A 124 34.64 34.70 2.61
C LYS A 124 36.10 34.31 2.90
N ALA A 125 36.45 33.03 2.77
CA ALA A 125 37.82 32.55 2.97
C ALA A 125 38.77 32.84 1.79
N LEU A 126 38.25 33.25 0.62
CA LEU A 126 39.01 33.50 -0.60
C LEU A 126 39.36 34.98 -0.84
N THR A 127 38.98 35.91 0.05
CA THR A 127 39.39 37.32 -0.06
C THR A 127 40.77 37.52 0.59
N PRO A 128 41.83 37.92 -0.16
CA PRO A 128 43.13 38.17 0.46
C PRO A 128 43.14 39.51 1.22
N ASP A 129 43.69 39.46 2.42
CA ASP A 129 44.01 40.61 3.28
C ASP A 129 44.87 41.63 2.50
N ARG A 130 44.34 42.84 2.32
CA ARG A 130 45.04 43.96 1.67
C ARG A 130 45.44 44.96 2.74
N THR A 131 46.38 44.58 3.59
CA THR A 131 47.13 45.55 4.40
C THR A 131 48.63 45.38 4.20
N SER A 132 49.31 46.53 4.15
CA SER A 132 50.78 46.71 4.07
C SER A 132 51.41 46.86 2.67
N ARG A 133 51.40 48.09 2.15
CA ARG A 133 52.60 48.65 1.50
C ARG A 133 52.65 50.16 1.66
N THR A 134 53.58 50.61 2.49
CA THR A 134 53.98 52.00 2.67
C THR A 134 54.56 52.54 1.36
N PHE A 135 54.04 53.67 0.88
CA PHE A 135 54.64 54.41 -0.24
C PHE A 135 55.57 55.49 0.31
N LYS A 136 56.89 55.33 0.07
CA LYS A 136 57.87 56.42 0.21
C LYS A 136 57.68 57.41 -0.94
N THR A 137 57.58 58.70 -0.63
CA THR A 137 57.54 59.83 -1.56
C THR A 137 58.92 60.11 -2.19
N PRO A 138 59.02 60.42 -3.50
CA PRO A 138 60.28 60.91 -4.09
C PRO A 138 60.36 62.44 -4.08
N GLN A 139 61.51 62.96 -3.66
CA GLN A 139 61.95 64.36 -3.73
C GLN A 139 62.05 64.87 -5.18
N LYS A 140 61.50 66.06 -5.47
CA LYS A 140 61.74 66.81 -6.71
C LYS A 140 63.04 67.63 -6.59
N ARG A 141 63.93 67.54 -7.58
CA ARG A 141 65.04 68.50 -7.81
C ARG A 141 64.59 69.57 -8.81
N PRO A 142 64.96 70.85 -8.63
CA PRO A 142 64.66 71.89 -9.61
C PRO A 142 65.71 71.88 -10.72
N VAL A 143 65.28 72.06 -11.96
CA VAL A 143 66.17 72.37 -13.09
C VAL A 143 65.92 73.83 -13.45
N GLY A 144 66.97 74.65 -13.30
CA GLY A 144 66.94 76.08 -13.59
C GLY A 144 66.90 76.38 -15.09
N SER A 145 66.28 77.51 -15.43
CA SER A 145 66.37 78.17 -16.73
C SER A 145 67.64 79.01 -16.80
N PHE A 146 68.30 78.99 -17.94
CA PHE A 146 69.20 80.06 -18.37
C PHE A 146 68.88 80.37 -19.84
N ASP A 147 68.89 81.67 -20.13
CA ASP A 147 68.77 82.28 -21.45
C ASP A 147 69.85 81.82 -22.43
#